data_AF-A0A9E1JHQ4-F1
#
_entry.id   AF-A0A9E1JHQ4-F1
#
_cell.length_a   1.000
_cell.length_b   1.000
_cell.length_c   1.000
_cell.angle_alpha   90.00
_cell.angle_beta   90.00
_cell.angle_gamma   90.00
#
_symmetry.space_group_name_H-M   'P 1'
#
loop_
_entity.id
_entity.type
_entity.pdbx_description
1 polymer ?
#
loop_
_entity_poly.entity_id
_entity_poly.type
_entity_poly.pdbx_seq_one_letter_code
_entity_poly.pdbx_strand_id
1 'polypeptide(L)'
;MGGIRTAGDLVARMQMARKMRINDAKAYVAKKLKISPSDLSDVYVMRDVREELDIGIITSVPGCAKGIEAKARIAQLLDIEIASVNRLKNKINF
;
A
#
# COMPACT_ATOMS: atom_id res chain seq x y z
N MET A 1 0.84 14.04 3.38
CA MET A 1 1.38 12.67 3.26
C MET A 1 2.13 12.54 1.93
N GLY A 2 3.28 11.87 1.92
CA GLY A 2 4.29 11.92 0.84
C GLY A 2 4.19 10.82 -0.22
N GLY A 3 3.00 10.33 -0.54
CA GLY A 3 2.82 9.20 -1.47
C GLY A 3 3.48 7.92 -0.95
N ILE A 4 4.24 7.23 -1.83
CA ILE A 4 4.98 5.99 -1.48
C ILE A 4 6.07 6.22 -0.42
N ARG A 5 6.53 7.46 -0.20
CA ARG A 5 7.51 7.75 0.87
C ARG A 5 6.92 7.62 2.27
N THR A 6 5.61 7.71 2.38
CA THR A 6 4.85 7.51 3.63
C THR A 6 3.71 6.52 3.33
N ALA A 7 2.55 6.60 3.99
CA ALA A 7 1.35 5.83 3.62
C ALA A 7 0.40 6.55 2.64
N GLY A 8 0.86 7.61 1.94
CA GLY A 8 0.01 8.49 1.13
C GLY A 8 -0.77 7.77 0.04
N ASP A 9 -0.11 6.87 -0.70
CA ASP A 9 -0.76 6.11 -1.76
C ASP A 9 -1.74 5.06 -1.20
N LEU A 10 -1.43 4.44 -0.06
CA LEU A 10 -2.31 3.47 0.61
C LEU A 10 -3.61 4.14 1.06
N VAL A 11 -3.53 5.32 1.69
CA VAL A 11 -4.70 6.10 2.10
C VAL A 11 -5.51 6.56 0.90
N ALA A 12 -4.86 7.07 -0.16
CA ALA A 12 -5.54 7.48 -1.38
C ALA A 12 -6.31 6.32 -2.03
N ARG A 13 -5.74 5.11 -2.04
CA ARG A 13 -6.43 3.90 -2.52
C ARG A 13 -7.69 3.60 -1.73
N MET A 14 -7.68 3.74 -0.42
CA MET A 14 -8.87 3.53 0.41
C MET A 14 -9.95 4.60 0.16
N GLN A 15 -9.54 5.85 -0.04
CA GLN A 15 -10.48 6.91 -0.43
C GLN A 15 -11.12 6.62 -1.79
N MET A 16 -10.37 6.11 -2.78
CA MET A 16 -10.89 5.84 -4.13
C MET A 16 -11.70 4.53 -4.19
N ALA A 17 -11.18 3.43 -3.65
CA ALA A 17 -11.75 2.10 -3.80
C ALA A 17 -12.91 1.83 -2.83
N ARG A 18 -12.95 2.51 -1.69
CA ARG A 18 -13.98 2.33 -0.65
C ARG A 18 -14.75 3.63 -0.33
N LYS A 19 -14.50 4.74 -1.04
CA LYS A 19 -15.13 6.04 -0.81
C LYS A 19 -15.00 6.54 0.63
N MET A 20 -13.94 6.13 1.33
CA MET A 20 -13.70 6.50 2.72
C MET A 20 -13.36 7.99 2.84
N ARG A 21 -13.84 8.63 3.92
CA ARG A 21 -13.34 9.95 4.31
C ARG A 21 -11.89 9.83 4.77
N ILE A 22 -11.15 10.94 4.71
CA ILE A 22 -9.70 10.93 4.96
C ILE A 22 -9.31 10.37 6.34
N ASN A 23 -10.10 10.67 7.38
CA ASN A 23 -9.82 10.19 8.74
C ASN A 23 -10.07 8.68 8.85
N ASP A 24 -11.16 8.17 8.27
CA ASP A 24 -11.48 6.74 8.26
C ASP A 24 -10.45 5.96 7.44
N ALA A 25 -10.01 6.51 6.30
CA ALA A 25 -8.97 5.91 5.47
C ALA A 25 -7.64 5.83 6.21
N LYS A 26 -7.23 6.89 6.92
CA LYS A 26 -6.04 6.88 7.77
C LYS A 26 -6.16 5.84 8.90
N ALA A 27 -7.28 5.84 9.62
CA ALA A 27 -7.50 4.88 10.71
C ALA A 27 -7.46 3.43 10.21
N TYR A 28 -8.09 3.16 9.07
CA TYR A 28 -8.08 1.84 8.42
C TYR A 28 -6.66 1.42 8.04
N VAL A 29 -5.90 2.28 7.35
CA VAL A 29 -4.54 1.97 6.92
C VAL A 29 -3.62 1.79 8.13
N ALA A 30 -3.70 2.65 9.14
CA ALA A 30 -2.92 2.50 10.38
C ALA A 30 -3.19 1.15 11.06
N LYS A 31 -4.47 0.74 11.14
CA LYS A 31 -4.86 -0.57 11.68
C LYS A 31 -4.29 -1.73 10.86
N LYS A 32 -4.32 -1.65 9.52
CA LYS A 32 -3.75 -2.67 8.64
C LYS A 32 -2.24 -2.80 8.76
N LEU A 33 -1.56 -1.67 8.99
CA LEU A 33 -0.11 -1.60 9.15
C LEU A 33 0.36 -1.84 10.60
N LYS A 34 -0.57 -1.96 11.56
CA LYS A 34 -0.28 -2.12 13.00
C LYS A 34 0.59 -0.98 13.59
N ILE A 35 0.38 0.24 13.13
CA ILE A 35 1.07 1.46 13.58
C ILE A 35 0.07 2.53 14.03
N SER A 36 0.55 3.63 14.61
CA SER A 36 -0.30 4.75 14.97
C SER A 36 -0.69 5.59 13.74
N PRO A 37 -1.82 6.32 13.75
CA PRO A 37 -2.19 7.22 12.66
C PRO A 37 -1.17 8.34 12.38
N SER A 38 -0.40 8.77 13.38
CA SER A 38 0.69 9.73 13.22
C SER A 38 1.84 9.17 12.38
N ASP A 39 2.15 7.88 12.57
CA ASP A 39 3.26 7.21 11.88
C ASP A 39 3.05 7.12 10.36
N LEU A 40 1.80 7.22 9.88
CA LEU A 40 1.47 7.22 8.46
C LEU A 40 2.15 8.33 7.64
N SER A 41 2.64 9.36 8.32
CA SER A 41 3.38 10.48 7.72
C SER A 41 4.87 10.47 8.02
N ASP A 42 5.35 9.56 8.88
CA ASP A 42 6.76 9.39 9.19
C ASP A 42 7.43 8.54 8.10
N VAL A 43 8.48 9.09 7.48
CA VAL A 43 9.18 8.44 6.36
C VAL A 43 10.07 7.29 6.86
N TYR A 44 10.62 7.38 8.07
CA TYR A 44 11.48 6.34 8.64
C TYR A 44 10.64 5.15 9.06
N VAL A 45 9.56 5.38 9.83
CA VAL A 45 8.64 4.30 10.22
C VAL A 45 8.05 3.63 8.99
N MET A 46 7.60 4.40 8.00
CA MET A 46 7.03 3.83 6.77
C MET A 46 8.06 3.15 5.87
N ARG A 47 9.35 3.48 5.97
CA ARG A 47 10.41 2.74 5.27
C ARG A 47 10.46 1.30 5.80
N ASP A 48 10.57 1.16 7.11
CA ASP A 48 10.70 -0.15 7.77
C ASP A 48 9.45 -1.00 7.56
N VAL A 49 8.27 -0.41 7.77
CA VAL A 49 6.97 -1.10 7.56
C VAL A 49 6.81 -1.58 6.11
N ARG A 50 7.24 -0.78 5.13
CA ARG A 50 7.12 -1.16 3.71
C ARG A 50 8.09 -2.27 3.33
N GLU A 51 9.27 -2.27 3.91
CA GLU A 51 10.29 -3.29 3.70
C GLU A 51 9.84 -4.62 4.33
N GLU A 52 9.34 -4.60 5.57
CA GLU A 52 8.83 -5.79 6.26
C GLU A 52 7.62 -6.42 5.55
N LEU A 53 6.67 -5.58 5.11
CA LEU A 53 5.48 -6.05 4.39
C LEU A 53 5.74 -6.32 2.90
N ASP A 54 6.92 -5.94 2.41
CA ASP A 54 7.33 -6.05 1.01
C ASP A 54 6.29 -5.43 0.05
N ILE A 55 5.81 -4.23 0.37
CA ILE A 55 4.79 -3.49 -0.41
C ILE A 55 5.39 -2.37 -1.26
N GLY A 56 6.68 -2.47 -1.54
CA GLY A 56 7.43 -1.52 -2.36
C GLY A 56 7.92 -0.31 -1.58
N ILE A 57 9.20 0.00 -1.81
CA ILE A 57 9.95 1.14 -1.29
C ILE A 57 10.45 2.02 -2.44
N ILE A 58 10.79 3.29 -2.15
CA ILE A 58 11.26 4.26 -3.15
C ILE A 58 12.50 3.75 -3.88
N THR A 59 13.48 3.29 -3.09
CA THR A 59 14.74 2.77 -3.59
C THR A 59 14.51 1.32 -3.93
N SER A 60 14.69 0.94 -5.20
CA SER A 60 14.57 -0.47 -5.57
C SER A 60 15.70 -1.28 -4.93
N VAL A 61 15.35 -2.20 -4.04
CA VAL A 61 16.27 -3.17 -3.44
C VAL A 61 16.17 -4.48 -4.22
N PRO A 62 17.28 -5.15 -4.56
CA PRO A 62 17.25 -6.47 -5.18
C PRO A 62 16.47 -7.48 -4.32
N GLY A 63 15.63 -8.30 -4.96
CA GLY A 63 14.81 -9.29 -4.26
C GLY A 63 13.52 -8.77 -3.63
N CYS A 64 13.34 -7.46 -3.46
CA CYS A 64 12.09 -6.89 -2.94
C CYS A 64 11.05 -6.65 -4.04
N ALA A 65 9.78 -6.73 -3.66
CA ALA A 65 8.64 -6.52 -4.53
C ALA A 65 8.62 -5.10 -5.11
N LYS A 66 8.40 -5.03 -6.43
CA LYS A 66 8.33 -3.79 -7.18
C LYS A 66 7.31 -3.86 -8.30
N GLY A 67 6.83 -2.70 -8.74
CA GLY A 67 5.87 -2.59 -9.83
C GLY A 67 4.60 -3.38 -9.57
N ILE A 68 4.35 -4.42 -10.37
CA ILE A 68 3.11 -5.20 -10.31
C ILE A 68 3.03 -6.11 -9.08
N GLU A 69 4.17 -6.62 -8.61
CA GLU A 69 4.24 -7.49 -7.43
C GLU A 69 3.84 -6.72 -6.17
N ALA A 70 4.44 -5.53 -5.97
CA ALA A 70 4.09 -4.65 -4.87
C ALA A 70 2.59 -4.27 -4.90
N LYS A 71 2.02 -4.02 -6.09
CA LYS A 71 0.58 -3.77 -6.23
C LYS A 71 -0.26 -4.98 -5.81
N ALA A 72 0.13 -6.20 -6.17
CA ALA A 72 -0.59 -7.40 -5.76
C ALA A 72 -0.61 -7.57 -4.24
N ARG A 73 0.53 -7.32 -3.57
CA ARG A 73 0.63 -7.34 -2.10
C ARG A 73 -0.19 -6.22 -1.44
N ILE A 74 -0.18 -5.00 -2.00
CA ILE A 74 -1.03 -3.90 -1.52
C ILE A 74 -2.51 -4.24 -1.66
N ALA A 75 -2.93 -4.85 -2.77
CA ALA A 75 -4.30 -5.28 -2.99
C ALA A 75 -4.77 -6.27 -1.90
N GLN A 76 -3.92 -7.23 -1.54
CA GLN A 76 -4.17 -8.17 -0.45
C GLN A 76 -4.18 -7.47 0.92
N LEU A 77 -3.18 -6.65 1.23
CA LEU A 77 -3.06 -5.94 2.50
C LEU A 77 -4.31 -5.10 2.82
N LEU A 78 -4.80 -4.37 1.83
CA LEU A 78 -5.92 -3.43 1.97
C LEU A 78 -7.28 -4.06 1.64
N ASP A 79 -7.34 -5.34 1.30
CA ASP A 79 -8.55 -6.04 0.83
C ASP A 79 -9.27 -5.28 -0.30
N ILE A 80 -8.53 -4.83 -1.32
CA ILE A 80 -9.07 -4.10 -2.48
C ILE A 80 -8.65 -4.74 -3.80
N GLU A 81 -9.40 -4.44 -4.86
CA GLU A 81 -8.98 -4.78 -6.21
C GLU A 81 -8.15 -3.68 -6.84
N ILE A 82 -7.16 -4.07 -7.66
CA ILE A 82 -6.35 -3.15 -8.46
C ILE A 82 -6.41 -3.60 -9.92
N ALA A 83 -6.89 -2.71 -10.79
CA ALA A 83 -7.15 -3.01 -12.20
C ALA A 83 -5.95 -3.65 -12.93
N SER A 84 -4.74 -3.14 -12.71
CA SER A 84 -3.54 -3.70 -13.35
C SER A 84 -3.21 -5.12 -12.86
N VAL A 85 -3.50 -5.44 -11.59
CA VAL A 85 -3.30 -6.77 -11.01
C VAL A 85 -4.32 -7.74 -11.59
N ASN A 86 -5.61 -7.35 -11.63
CA ASN A 86 -6.67 -8.16 -12.24
C ASN A 86 -6.38 -8.42 -13.73
N ARG A 87 -5.93 -7.39 -14.47
CA ARG A 87 -5.54 -7.54 -15.87
C ARG A 87 -4.39 -8.52 -16.06
N LEU A 88 -3.41 -8.54 -15.15
CA LEU A 88 -2.33 -9.53 -15.20
C LEU A 88 -2.87 -10.93 -14.93
N LYS A 89 -3.66 -11.14 -13.87
CA LYS A 89 -4.28 -12.43 -13.52
C LYS A 89 -5.06 -13.03 -14.70
N ASN A 90 -5.90 -12.22 -15.34
CA ASN A 90 -6.68 -12.64 -16.51
C ASN A 90 -5.79 -13.03 -17.70
N LYS A 91 -4.61 -12.42 -17.86
CA LYS A 91 -3.66 -12.77 -18.94
C LYS A 91 -2.91 -14.07 -18.68
N ILE A 92 -2.68 -14.41 -17.41
CA ILE A 92 -1.95 -15.62 -17.00
C ILE A 92 -2.90 -16.79 -16.70
N ASN A 93 -4.21 -16.63 -16.93
CA ASN A 93 -5.26 -17.62 -16.65
C ASN A 93 -5.24 -18.16 -15.21
N PHE A 94 -4.95 -17.28 -14.22
CA PHE A 94 -5.09 -17.55 -12.79
C PHE A 94 -6.32 -16.85 -12.21
#